data_AF-A0A2A9NBG7-F1
#
_entry.id   AF-A0A2A9NBG7-F1
#
_cell.length_a   1.000
_cell.length_b   1.000
_cell.length_c   1.000
_cell.angle_alpha   90.00
_cell.angle_beta   90.00
_cell.angle_gamma   90.00
#
_symmetry.space_group_name_H-M   'P 1'
#
loop_
_entity.id
_entity.type
_entity.pdbx_description
1 polymer ?
#
loop_
_entity_poly.entity_id
_entity_poly.type
_entity_poly.pdbx_seq_one_letter_code
_entity_poly.pdbx_strand_id
1 'polypeptide(L)' 'WDHAIELLPDAKLLDCKIYPLNLHEQQQLDKFLKENLETRHNSKSLMASPFFFIKKKDGSLHPVQDYRKLNEMTIKN' A
#
# COMPACT_ATOMS: atom_id res chain seq x y z
N TRP A 1 0.34 -10.90 -18.64
CA TRP A 1 -0.31 -11.94 -17.83
C TRP A 1 -1.15 -11.21 -16.80
N ASP A 2 -2.39 -11.63 -16.60
CA ASP A 2 -3.27 -10.98 -15.63
C ASP A 2 -2.97 -11.56 -14.25
N HIS A 3 -2.51 -10.72 -13.32
CA HIS A 3 -2.12 -11.13 -11.97
C HIS A 3 -3.32 -10.99 -11.01
N ALA A 4 -4.43 -11.66 -11.35
CA ALA A 4 -5.63 -11.63 -10.53
C ALA A 4 -5.32 -12.14 -9.11
N ILE A 5 -5.85 -11.43 -8.11
CA ILE A 5 -5.70 -11.77 -6.69
C ILE A 5 -7.00 -12.41 -6.23
N GLU A 6 -6.99 -13.74 -6.07
CA GLU A 6 -8.15 -14.48 -5.60
C GLU A 6 -8.25 -14.43 -4.07
N LEU A 7 -9.42 -14.07 -3.55
CA LEU A 7 -9.70 -14.00 -2.11
C LEU A 7 -10.34 -15.30 -1.62
N LEU A 8 -10.10 -15.64 -0.35
CA LEU A 8 -10.83 -16.72 0.32
C LEU A 8 -12.34 -16.38 0.40
N PRO A 9 -13.25 -17.38 0.31
CA PRO A 9 -14.71 -17.14 0.29
C PRO A 9 -15.24 -16.33 1.49
N ASP A 10 -14.58 -16.43 2.64
CA ASP A 10 -14.97 -15.76 3.88
C ASP A 10 -14.12 -14.50 4.18
N ALA A 11 -13.38 -13.98 3.19
CA ALA A 11 -12.55 -12.80 3.36
C ALA A 11 -13.40 -11.58 3.76
N LYS A 12 -13.05 -10.98 4.90
CA LYS A 12 -13.73 -9.80 5.45
C LYS A 12 -13.04 -8.52 4.99
N LEU A 13 -13.76 -7.40 5.03
CA LEU A 13 -13.17 -6.08 4.82
C LEU A 13 -12.03 -5.83 5.82
N LEU A 14 -10.89 -5.38 5.30
CA LEU A 14 -9.72 -5.06 6.12
C LEU A 14 -9.86 -3.65 6.69
N ASP A 15 -10.06 -3.56 8.01
CA ASP A 15 -9.67 -2.37 8.76
C ASP A 15 -8.15 -2.41 8.96
N CYS A 16 -7.46 -1.58 8.18
CA CYS A 16 -6.01 -1.44 8.21
C CYS A 16 -5.63 -0.17 8.94
N LYS A 17 -4.86 -0.34 10.03
CA LYS A 17 -4.29 0.78 10.77
C LYS A 17 -3.37 1.59 9.86
N ILE A 18 -3.59 2.90 9.81
CA ILE A 18 -2.69 3.84 9.15
C ILE A 18 -1.47 4.05 10.06
N TYR A 19 -0.27 3.90 9.50
CA TYR A 19 0.95 4.26 10.21
C TYR A 19 1.11 5.79 10.20
N PRO A 20 1.37 6.43 11.36
CA PRO A 20 1.65 7.85 11.39
C PRO A 20 2.95 8.13 10.62
N LEU A 21 2.91 9.13 9.75
CA LEU A 21 4.08 9.59 8.99
C LEU A 21 4.62 10.85 9.65
N ASN A 22 5.94 10.99 9.71
CA ASN A 22 6.55 12.25 10.10
C ASN A 22 6.49 13.28 8.95
N LEU A 23 6.83 14.55 9.23
CA LEU A 23 6.74 15.63 8.25
C LEU A 23 7.53 15.35 6.96
N HIS A 24 8.74 14.81 7.09
CA HIS A 24 9.60 14.50 5.94
C HIS A 24 9.04 13.33 5.11
N GLU A 25 8.51 12.30 5.76
CA GLU A 25 7.81 11.19 5.10
C GLU A 25 6.53 11.65 4.41
N GLN A 26 5.80 12.59 5.00
CA GLN A 26 4.60 13.15 4.40
C GLN A 26 4.91 13.94 3.12
N GLN A 27 5.95 14.77 3.14
CA GLN A 27 6.43 15.46 1.93
C GLN A 27 6.85 14.48 0.84
N GLN A 28 7.50 13.37 1.22
CA GLN A 28 7.88 12.32 0.29
C GLN A 28 6.67 11.57 -0.26
N LEU A 29 5.63 11.35 0.55
CA LEU A 29 4.36 10.77 0.12
C LEU A 29 3.69 11.68 -0.92
N ASP A 30 3.60 12.99 -0.67
CA ASP A 30 2.98 13.93 -1.60
C ASP A 30 3.71 13.95 -2.95
N LYS A 31 5.04 13.93 -2.92
CA LYS A 31 5.87 13.80 -4.12
C LYS A 31 5.59 12.49 -4.85
N PHE A 32 5.59 11.37 -4.13
CA PHE A 32 5.30 10.05 -4.69
C PHE A 32 3.92 9.99 -5.34
N LEU A 33 2.89 10.53 -4.67
CA LEU A 33 1.54 10.62 -5.23
C LEU A 33 1.51 11.47 -6.49
N LYS A 34 2.11 12.67 -6.47
CA LYS A 34 2.16 13.56 -7.63
C LYS A 34 2.80 12.92 -8.86
N GLU A 35 3.92 12.22 -8.67
CA GLU A 35 4.63 11.53 -9.75
C GLU A 35 3.84 10.35 -10.33
N ASN A 36 3.03 9.69 -9.51
CA ASN A 36 2.29 8.49 -9.92
C ASN A 36 0.81 8.75 -10.25
N LEU A 37 0.29 9.95 -10.00
CA LEU A 37 -1.13 10.30 -10.22
C LEU A 37 -1.50 10.32 -11.71
N GLU A 38 -0.57 10.62 -12.61
CA GLU A 38 -0.83 10.59 -14.06
C GLU A 38 -1.01 9.17 -14.59
N THR A 39 -0.44 8.17 -13.91
CA THR A 39 -0.44 6.76 -14.34
C THR A 39 -1.31 5.86 -13.47
N ARG A 40 -1.73 6.32 -12.28
CA ARG A 40 -2.54 5.55 -11.33
C ARG A 40 -3.92 6.17 -11.15
N HIS A 41 -4.93 5.31 -11.17
CA HIS A 41 -6.32 5.70 -10.96
C HIS A 41 -6.68 5.70 -9.48
N ASN A 42 -7.51 6.65 -9.07
CA ASN A 42 -8.12 6.67 -7.74
C ASN A 42 -8.99 5.43 -7.56
N SER A 43 -8.73 4.66 -6.50
CA SER A 43 -9.52 3.48 -6.17
C SER A 43 -10.77 3.86 -5.37
N LYS A 44 -11.89 3.17 -5.63
CA LYS A 44 -13.13 3.23 -4.81
C LYS A 44 -13.26 2.04 -3.86
N SER A 45 -12.16 1.31 -3.63
CA SER A 45 -12.14 0.13 -2.76
C SER A 45 -12.45 0.50 -1.31
N LEU A 46 -13.27 -0.32 -0.66
CA LEU A 46 -13.51 -0.25 0.79
C LEU A 46 -12.32 -0.80 1.61
N MET A 47 -11.37 -1.46 0.95
CA MET A 47 -10.16 -2.01 1.55
C MET A 47 -8.93 -1.23 1.08
N ALA A 48 -8.04 -0.92 2.02
CA ALA A 48 -6.73 -0.34 1.75
C ALA A 48 -5.68 -1.08 2.57
N SER A 49 -4.46 -1.20 2.04
CA SER A 49 -3.32 -1.66 2.81
C SER A 49 -2.56 -0.46 3.37
N PRO A 50 -1.96 -0.55 4.57
CA PRO A 50 -1.17 0.54 5.10
C PRO A 50 0.04 0.85 4.21
N PHE A 51 0.46 2.11 4.23
CA PHE A 51 1.62 2.60 3.51
C PHE A 51 2.59 3.26 4.49
N PHE A 52 3.88 3.05 4.32
CA PHE A 52 4.94 3.65 5.12
C PHE A 52 6.26 3.71 4.34
N PHE A 53 7.27 4.34 4.93
CA PHE A 53 8.61 4.42 4.34
C PHE A 53 9.64 3.63 5.13
N ILE A 54 10.59 3.03 4.42
CA ILE A 54 11.79 2.45 5.01
C ILE A 54 12.99 3.28 4.55
N LYS A 55 13.81 3.72 5.51
CA LYS A 55 15.06 4.42 5.22
C LYS A 55 16.13 3.44 4.73
N LYS A 56 16.66 3.67 3.53
CA LYS A 56 17.79 2.93 2.98
C LYS A 56 19.12 3.43 3.55
N LYS A 57 20.18 2.64 3.34
CA LYS A 57 21.55 2.98 3.78
C LYS A 57 22.07 4.28 3.18
N ASP A 58 21.68 4.58 1.94
CA ASP A 58 22.00 5.83 1.23
C ASP A 58 21.20 7.06 1.72
N GLY A 59 20.31 6.87 2.70
CA GLY A 59 19.46 7.92 3.24
C GLY A 59 18.16 8.15 2.48
N SER A 60 17.96 7.51 1.32
CA SER A 60 16.71 7.60 0.57
C SER A 60 15.57 6.87 1.27
N LEU A 61 14.33 7.32 1.03
CA LEU A 61 13.12 6.68 1.55
C LEU A 61 12.51 5.78 0.49
N HIS A 62 12.26 4.53 0.85
CA HIS A 62 11.59 3.56 0.00
C HIS A 62 10.11 3.43 0.39
N PRO A 63 9.17 3.72 -0.53
CA PRO A 63 7.75 3.53 -0.25
C PRO A 63 7.42 2.05 -0.15
N VAL A 64 6.68 1.66 0.89
CA VAL A 64 6.26 0.26 1.13
C VAL A 64 4.78 0.21 1.46
N GLN A 65 4.07 -0.68 0.77
CA GLN A 65 2.69 -1.02 1.06
C GLN A 65 2.65 -2.39 1.76
N ASP A 66 2.00 -2.45 2.91
CA ASP A 66 1.98 -3.63 3.78
C ASP A 66 0.84 -4.59 3.40
N TYR A 67 1.14 -5.55 2.54
CA TYR A 67 0.15 -6.53 2.08
C TYR A 67 -0.04 -7.73 3.01
N ARG A 68 0.59 -7.79 4.20
CA ARG A 68 0.55 -8.99 5.06
C ARG A 68 -0.87 -9.48 5.34
N LYS A 69 -1.75 -8.58 5.79
CA LYS A 69 -3.18 -8.91 6.04
C LYS A 69 -3.94 -9.27 4.76
N LEU A 70 -3.59 -8.66 3.63
CA LEU A 70 -4.20 -9.02 2.34
C LEU A 70 -3.80 -10.45 1.98
N ASN A 71 -2.50 -10.76 2.06
CA ASN A 71 -1.92 -12.04 1.71
C ASN A 71 -2.45 -13.20 2.58
N GLU A 72 -2.83 -12.93 3.83
CA GLU A 72 -3.47 -13.91 4.72
C GLU A 72 -4.88 -14.32 4.24
N MET A 73 -5.56 -13.45 3.51
CA MET A 73 -6.92 -13.67 3.01
C MET A 73 -6.98 -14.01 1.53
N THR A 74 -5.83 -14.11 0.87
CA THR A 74 -5.72 -14.50 -0.53
C THR A 74 -5.36 -15.97 -0.69
N ILE A 75 -5.81 -16.59 -1.78
CA ILE A 75 -5.36 -17.91 -2.19
C ILE A 75 -3.90 -17.80 -2.65
N LYS A 76 -3.04 -18.70 -2.16
CA LYS A 76 -1.62 -18.73 -2.54
C LYS A 76 -1.48 -19.36 -3.93
N ASN A 77 -0.78 -18.65 -4.80
CA ASN A 77 -0.35 -19.15 -6.11
C ASN A 77 0.82 -20.12 -5.99
#